data_AF-A0A947W1I7-F1
#
_entry.id   AF-A0A947W1I7-F1
#
_cell.length_a   1.000
_cell.length_b   1.000
_cell.length_c   1.000
_cell.angle_alpha   90.00
_cell.angle_beta   90.00
_cell.angle_gamma   90.00
#
_symmetry.space_group_name_H-M   'P 1'
#
loop_
_entity.id
_entity.type
_entity.pdbx_description
1 polymer ?
#
loop_
_entity_poly.entity_id
_entity_poly.type
_entity_poly.pdbx_seq_one_letter_code
_entity_poly.pdbx_strand_id
1 'polypeptide(L)'
;MNISGLTKRISDDEKSPLVTELLQIIQQQAEEIQLLKDEIARLKGQKPKPKIKPSNLDKKTNKGNSDNKKKKHRKKRSKTK
;
A
#
# COMPACT_ATOMS: atom_id res chain seq x y z
N MET A 1 -8.11 -2.32 -3.22
CA MET A 1 -8.93 -2.74 -2.06
C MET A 1 -8.29 -4.02 -1.51
N ASN A 2 -8.18 -4.21 -0.19
CA ASN A 2 -7.52 -5.40 0.38
C ASN A 2 -8.55 -6.52 0.60
N ILE A 3 -8.85 -7.29 -0.45
CA ILE A 3 -9.86 -8.36 -0.44
C ILE A 3 -9.41 -9.55 0.44
N SER A 4 -8.10 -9.71 0.64
CA SER A 4 -7.51 -10.65 1.60
C SER A 4 -7.95 -10.39 3.05
N GLY A 5 -8.26 -9.15 3.41
CA GLY A 5 -8.77 -8.80 4.74
C GLY A 5 -10.25 -9.13 4.91
N LEU A 6 -11.02 -9.18 3.82
CA LEU A 6 -12.45 -9.50 3.83
C LEU A 6 -12.67 -11.01 3.89
N THR A 7 -11.91 -11.77 3.09
CA THR A 7 -11.94 -13.25 3.10
C THR A 7 -11.52 -13.86 4.44
N LYS A 8 -10.66 -13.18 5.21
CA LYS A 8 -10.28 -13.60 6.57
C LYS A 8 -11.42 -13.47 7.59
N ARG A 9 -12.44 -12.65 7.30
CA ARG A 9 -13.59 -12.42 8.20
C ARG A 9 -14.78 -13.33 7.89
N ILE A 10 -14.78 -13.97 6.71
CA ILE A 10 -15.84 -14.87 6.27
C ILE A 10 -15.48 -16.27 6.79
N SER A 11 -16.39 -16.87 7.57
CA SER A 11 -16.21 -18.25 8.06
C SER A 11 -16.24 -19.24 6.89
N ASP A 12 -15.60 -20.40 7.02
CA ASP A 12 -15.59 -21.40 5.93
C ASP A 12 -16.99 -21.91 5.59
N ASP A 13 -17.90 -21.95 6.56
CA ASP A 13 -19.32 -22.31 6.37
C ASP A 13 -20.10 -21.29 5.53
N GLU A 14 -19.62 -20.04 5.47
CA GLU A 14 -20.23 -18.97 4.69
C GLU A 14 -19.66 -18.88 3.27
N LYS A 15 -18.63 -19.67 2.95
CA LYS A 15 -18.02 -19.74 1.61
C LYS A 15 -18.82 -20.65 0.68
N SER A 16 -20.08 -20.28 0.48
CA SER A 16 -20.90 -20.84 -0.60
C SER A 16 -20.25 -20.55 -1.97
N PRO A 17 -20.45 -21.41 -2.99
CA PRO A 17 -19.99 -21.14 -4.36
C PRO A 17 -20.36 -19.74 -4.87
N LEU A 18 -21.57 -19.27 -4.53
CA LEU A 18 -22.04 -17.93 -4.87
C LEU A 18 -21.17 -16.82 -4.26
N VAL A 19 -20.78 -16.97 -2.99
CA VAL A 19 -19.93 -15.99 -2.29
C VAL A 19 -18.55 -15.92 -2.93
N THR A 20 -18.04 -17.05 -3.41
CA THR A 20 -16.74 -17.11 -4.10
C THR A 20 -16.79 -16.38 -5.44
N GLU A 21 -17.84 -16.59 -6.24
CA GLU A 21 -18.04 -15.86 -7.51
C GLU A 21 -18.19 -14.36 -7.28
N LEU A 22 -18.98 -13.95 -6.28
CA LEU A 22 -19.17 -12.54 -5.93
C LEU A 22 -17.84 -11.88 -5.51
N LEU A 23 -17.01 -12.58 -4.73
CA LEU A 23 -15.69 -12.08 -4.34
C LEU A 23 -14.77 -11.88 -5.55
N GLN A 24 -14.82 -12.79 -6.53
CA GLN A 24 -14.06 -12.67 -7.78
C GLN A 24 -14.52 -11.45 -8.60
N ILE A 25 -15.84 -11.25 -8.73
CA ILE A 25 -16.40 -10.09 -9.43
C ILE A 25 -15.99 -8.78 -8.74
N ILE A 26 -16.11 -8.72 -7.40
CA ILE A 26 -15.69 -7.55 -6.61
C ILE A 26 -14.20 -7.25 -6.82
N GLN A 27 -13.36 -8.28 -6.95
CA GLN A 27 -11.95 -8.10 -7.23
C GLN A 27 -11.69 -7.45 -8.58
N GLN A 28 -12.31 -7.98 -9.63
CA GLN A 28 -12.17 -7.42 -10.98
C GLN A 28 -12.66 -5.97 -11.03
N GLN A 29 -13.80 -5.68 -10.42
CA GLN A 29 -14.34 -4.32 -10.33
C GLN A 29 -13.41 -3.38 -9.56
N ALA A 30 -12.81 -3.83 -8.45
CA ALA A 30 -11.90 -3.01 -7.67
C ALA A 30 -10.62 -2.65 -8.44
N GLU A 31 -10.11 -3.55 -9.28
CA GLU A 31 -8.98 -3.31 -10.17
C GLU A 31 -9.33 -2.30 -11.25
N GLU A 32 -10.46 -2.47 -11.93
CA GLU A 32 -10.94 -1.56 -12.97
C GLU A 32 -11.19 -0.15 -12.41
N ILE A 33 -11.85 -0.05 -11.26
CA ILE A 33 -12.06 1.23 -10.55
C ILE A 33 -10.72 1.90 -10.23
N GLN A 34 -9.69 1.14 -9.86
CA GLN A 34 -8.38 1.70 -9.56
C GLN A 34 -7.71 2.24 -10.82
N LEU A 35 -7.77 1.52 -11.95
CA LEU A 35 -7.28 1.99 -13.24
C LEU A 35 -7.98 3.27 -13.68
N LEU A 36 -9.31 3.32 -13.59
CA LEU A 36 -10.10 4.50 -13.93
C LEU A 36 -9.77 5.70 -13.03
N LYS A 37 -9.57 5.48 -11.73
CA LYS A 37 -9.14 6.55 -10.81
C LYS A 37 -7.77 7.10 -11.16
N ASP A 38 -6.83 6.22 -11.51
CA ASP A 38 -5.48 6.63 -11.89
C ASP A 38 -5.50 7.39 -13.23
N GLU A 39 -6.34 6.97 -14.17
CA GLU A 39 -6.58 7.68 -15.43
C GLU A 39 -7.19 9.07 -15.21
N ILE A 40 -8.23 9.18 -14.37
CA ILE A 40 -8.81 10.47 -13.98
C ILE A 40 -7.75 11.38 -13.33
N ALA A 41 -6.90 10.85 -12.45
CA ALA A 41 -5.84 11.61 -11.82
C ALA A 41 -4.81 12.14 -12.83
N ARG A 42 -4.43 11.30 -13.82
CA ARG A 42 -3.58 11.69 -14.94
C ARG A 42 -4.20 12.82 -15.76
N LEU A 43 -5.46 12.67 -16.17
CA LEU A 43 -6.17 13.68 -16.96
C LEU A 43 -6.36 15.00 -16.20
N LYS A 44 -6.57 14.92 -14.88
CA LYS A 44 -6.67 16.09 -13.99
C LYS A 44 -5.31 16.72 -13.65
N GLY A 45 -4.21 16.22 -14.19
CA GLY A 45 -2.85 16.72 -13.91
C GLY A 45 -2.43 16.54 -12.44
N GLN A 46 -3.04 15.59 -11.72
CA GLN A 46 -2.65 15.29 -10.35
C GLN A 46 -1.32 14.53 -10.34
N LYS A 47 -0.51 14.74 -9.29
CA LYS A 47 0.73 13.99 -9.12
C LYS A 47 0.38 12.49 -8.95
N PRO A 48 1.05 11.59 -9.68
CA PRO A 48 0.77 10.16 -9.59
C PRO A 48 1.02 9.65 -8.17
N LYS A 49 0.32 8.58 -7.78
CA LYS A 49 0.58 7.92 -6.50
C LYS A 49 2.08 7.59 -6.39
N PRO A 50 2.74 7.97 -5.29
CA PRO A 50 4.15 7.66 -5.12
C PRO A 50 4.35 6.14 -5.09
N LYS A 51 5.37 5.64 -5.79
CA LYS A 51 5.78 4.23 -5.72
C LYS A 51 6.41 3.98 -4.34
N ILE A 52 5.59 3.57 -3.37
CA ILE A 52 6.04 3.26 -2.02
C ILE A 52 6.90 2.00 -2.06
N LYS A 53 8.16 2.10 -1.66
CA LYS A 53 9.03 0.92 -1.45
C LYS A 53 8.53 0.13 -0.24
N PRO A 54 8.64 -1.21 -0.23
CA PRO A 54 8.27 -2.01 0.93
C PRO A 54 9.03 -1.53 2.17
N SER A 55 8.37 -1.58 3.32
CA SER A 55 8.97 -1.19 4.59
C SER A 55 10.16 -2.10 4.91
N ASN A 56 11.29 -1.52 5.33
CA ASN A 56 12.45 -2.26 5.83
C ASN A 56 12.34 -2.54 7.34
N LEU A 57 11.12 -2.64 7.89
CA LEU A 57 10.87 -2.83 9.31
C LEU A 57 11.47 -4.17 9.81
N ASP A 58 11.34 -5.24 9.03
CA ASP A 58 11.87 -6.58 9.39
C ASP A 58 13.39 -6.70 9.25
N LYS A 59 14.03 -5.83 8.47
CA LYS A 59 15.48 -5.91 8.19
C LYS A 59 16.36 -5.41 9.35
N LYS A 60 15.75 -4.93 10.45
CA LYS A 60 16.47 -4.29 11.56
C LYS A 60 16.59 -5.13 12.82
N THR A 61 15.97 -6.31 12.89
CA THR A 61 16.06 -7.17 14.08
C THR A 61 17.26 -8.12 14.07
N ASN A 62 17.93 -8.31 12.93
CA ASN A 62 19.15 -9.15 12.83
C ASN A 62 20.39 -8.35 12.42
N LYS A 63 20.81 -7.39 13.27
CA LYS A 63 22.17 -6.87 13.24
C LYS A 63 22.72 -6.78 14.66
N GLY A 64 23.21 -7.94 15.13
CA GLY A 64 24.35 -7.92 16.05
C GLY A 64 25.51 -7.21 15.37
N ASN A 65 26.10 -6.25 16.08
CA ASN A 65 27.39 -5.60 15.84
C ASN A 65 27.85 -5.38 14.38
N SER A 66 27.65 -4.16 13.85
CA SER A 66 28.72 -3.39 13.18
C SER A 66 28.23 -2.05 12.61
N ASP A 67 28.99 -1.03 12.99
CA ASP A 67 29.17 0.30 12.40
C ASP A 67 28.06 1.36 12.41
N ASN A 68 28.30 2.31 13.30
CA ASN A 68 27.76 3.67 13.39
C ASN A 68 27.80 4.44 12.06
N LYS A 69 26.84 4.22 11.17
CA LYS A 69 26.58 5.17 10.07
C LYS A 69 25.73 6.33 10.60
N LYS A 70 26.38 7.34 11.18
CA LYS A 70 25.79 8.63 11.56
C LYS A 70 24.91 9.16 10.42
N LYS A 71 23.59 9.25 10.64
CA LYS A 71 22.69 9.97 9.73
C LYS A 71 23.15 11.43 9.67
N LYS A 72 23.54 11.93 8.49
CA LYS A 72 23.88 13.35 8.29
C LYS A 72 22.65 14.21 8.66
N HIS A 73 22.72 14.90 9.79
CA HIS A 73 21.72 15.88 10.18
C HIS A 73 21.71 17.03 9.17
N ARG A 74 20.56 17.28 8.55
CA ARG A 74 20.35 18.42 7.65
C ARG A 74 20.36 19.70 8.50
N LYS A 75 21.21 20.68 8.16
CA LYS A 75 21.29 21.97 8.87
C LYS A 75 19.92 22.66 8.84
N LYS A 76 19.44 23.12 10.00
CA LYS A 76 18.20 23.91 10.11
C LYS A 76 18.38 25.21 9.33
N ARG A 77 17.43 25.55 8.46
CA ARG A 77 17.42 26.85 7.77
C ARG A 77 16.95 27.93 8.76
N SER A 78 17.58 29.10 8.73
CA SER A 78 17.12 30.27 9.48
C SER A 78 15.76 30.73 8.94
N LYS A 79 14.89 31.22 9.82
CA LYS A 79 13.67 31.92 9.41
C LYS A 79 14.07 33.19 8.66
N THR A 80 13.50 33.41 7.49
CA THR A 80 13.47 34.71 6.82
C THR A 80 12.55 35.65 7.62
N LYS A 81 12.96 36.91 7.80
CA LYS A 81 12.15 37.97 8.43
C LYS A 81 10.91 38.27 7.60
#